data_AF-A0A7J7KWJ1-F1
#
_entry.id   AF-A0A7J7KWJ1-F1
#
_cell.length_a   1.000
_cell.length_b   1.000
_cell.length_c   1.000
_cell.angle_alpha   90.00
_cell.angle_beta   90.00
_cell.angle_gamma   90.00
#
_symmetry.space_group_name_H-M   'P 1'
#
loop_
_entity.id
_entity.type
_entity.pdbx_description
1 polymer ?
#
loop_
_entity_poly.entity_id
_entity_poly.type
_entity_poly.pdbx_seq_one_letter_code
_entity_poly.pdbx_strand_id
1 'polypeptide(L)'
;MLPIKYMQIHTVDRFDIFKPMHEMWKNYMMQLLKIVGKGQLAQCLLTADLHGAILQVAECKLTAFTGLKGIMVRETVETLGIITQNDKFRGDYYQYKI
;
A
#
# COMPACT_ATOMS: atom_id res chain seq x y z
N MET A 1 -24.51 6.89 -21.39
CA MET A 1 -23.62 7.12 -20.22
C MET A 1 -22.63 5.96 -20.20
N LEU A 2 -21.48 6.12 -20.85
CA LEU A 2 -20.49 5.03 -20.95
C LEU A 2 -19.69 4.95 -19.65
N PRO A 3 -19.40 3.73 -19.14
CA PRO A 3 -18.58 3.58 -17.95
C PRO A 3 -17.19 4.12 -18.24
N ILE A 4 -16.62 4.79 -17.24
CA ILE A 4 -15.26 5.32 -17.20
C ILE A 4 -14.32 4.10 -17.31
N LYS A 5 -14.14 3.60 -18.52
CA LYS A 5 -13.21 2.51 -18.85
C LYS A 5 -11.82 3.08 -18.64
N TYR A 6 -11.22 2.62 -17.54
CA TYR A 6 -9.79 2.43 -17.41
C TYR A 6 -8.96 3.66 -17.76
N MET A 7 -8.72 4.49 -16.75
CA MET A 7 -7.45 5.17 -16.64
C MET A 7 -6.36 4.08 -16.48
N GLN A 8 -6.02 3.41 -17.58
CA GLN A 8 -4.78 2.66 -17.71
C GLN A 8 -3.67 3.71 -17.76
N ILE A 9 -3.31 4.22 -16.60
CA ILE A 9 -1.94 4.70 -16.45
C ILE A 9 -1.14 3.41 -16.55
N HIS A 10 -0.52 3.16 -17.70
CA HIS A 10 0.66 2.32 -17.74
C HIS A 10 1.73 3.07 -16.94
N THR A 11 1.57 3.08 -15.61
CA THR A 11 2.61 3.49 -14.71
C THR A 11 3.72 2.51 -14.96
N VAL A 12 4.87 3.03 -15.36
CA VAL A 12 6.10 2.27 -15.21
C VAL A 12 6.21 2.03 -13.70
N ASP A 13 5.82 0.84 -13.26
CA ASP A 13 5.72 0.49 -11.84
C ASP A 13 7.11 0.23 -11.26
N ARG A 14 7.97 1.25 -11.27
CA ARG A 14 9.27 1.17 -10.62
C ARG A 14 9.13 1.54 -9.16
N PHE A 15 9.62 0.68 -8.29
CA PHE A 15 9.69 0.88 -6.86
C PHE A 15 10.29 2.25 -6.51
N ASP A 16 11.33 2.64 -7.24
CA ASP A 16 12.06 3.89 -7.02
C ASP A 16 11.22 5.15 -7.19
N ILE A 17 10.20 5.12 -8.04
CA ILE A 17 9.28 6.27 -8.22
C ILE A 17 8.47 6.54 -6.95
N PHE A 18 8.25 5.51 -6.12
CA PHE A 18 7.45 5.60 -4.90
C PHE A 18 8.30 5.87 -3.64
N LYS A 19 9.64 5.89 -3.74
CA LYS A 19 10.51 6.25 -2.61
C LYS A 19 10.20 7.63 -2.01
N PRO A 20 9.98 8.70 -2.79
CA PRO A 20 9.61 10.00 -2.22
C PRO A 20 8.31 9.95 -1.42
N MET A 21 7.33 9.16 -1.86
CA MET A 21 6.08 8.97 -1.11
C MET A 21 6.32 8.27 0.22
N HIS A 22 7.23 7.28 0.27
CA HIS A 22 7.65 6.65 1.53
C HIS A 22 8.30 7.66 2.49
N GLU A 23 9.16 8.55 1.99
CA GLU A 23 9.75 9.61 2.81
C GLU A 23 8.70 10.57 3.37
N MET A 24 7.71 10.95 2.57
CA MET A 24 6.58 11.76 3.03
C MET A 24 5.77 11.04 4.11
N TRP A 25 5.47 9.75 3.92
CA TRP A 25 4.73 8.94 4.88
C TRP A 25 5.46 8.82 6.23
N LYS A 26 6.80 8.64 6.23
CA LYS A 26 7.59 8.66 7.48
C LYS A 26 7.44 9.98 8.22
N ASN A 27 7.53 11.11 7.52
CA ASN A 27 7.36 12.42 8.12
C ASN A 27 5.94 12.61 8.71
N TYR A 28 4.92 12.18 7.98
CA TYR A 28 3.53 12.15 8.44
C TYR A 28 3.39 11.33 9.73
N MET A 29 3.87 10.08 9.76
CA MET A 29 3.78 9.22 10.93
C MET A 29 4.56 9.77 12.13
N MET A 30 5.74 10.36 11.92
CA MET A 30 6.49 11.02 12.99
C MET A 30 5.72 12.19 13.62
N GLN A 31 4.96 12.95 12.82
CA GLN A 31 4.12 14.03 13.35
C GLN A 31 2.89 13.47 14.05
N LEU A 32 2.22 12.49 13.44
CA LEU A 32 1.03 11.85 13.98
C LEU A 32 1.32 11.23 15.36
N LEU A 33 2.41 10.47 15.48
CA LEU A 33 2.79 9.79 16.72
C LEU A 33 3.17 10.75 17.86
N LYS A 34 3.58 12.00 17.58
CA LYS A 34 3.81 13.01 18.63
C LYS A 34 2.52 13.46 19.32
N ILE A 35 1.39 13.33 18.64
CA ILE A 35 0.08 13.77 19.12
C ILE A 35 -0.63 12.63 19.87
N VAL A 36 -0.30 11.38 19.54
CA VAL A 36 -0.97 10.21 20.08
C VAL A 36 -0.54 9.92 21.51
N GLY A 37 -1.49 9.96 22.44
CA GLY A 37 -1.28 9.60 23.83
C GLY A 37 -0.94 8.10 24.01
N LYS A 38 -0.27 7.77 25.12
CA LYS A 38 0.03 6.38 25.50
C LYS A 38 -1.27 5.56 25.51
N GLY A 39 -1.31 4.46 24.76
CA GLY A 39 -2.47 3.57 24.65
C GLY A 39 -3.41 3.83 23.47
N GLN A 40 -3.25 4.93 22.73
CA GLN A 40 -4.10 5.24 21.55
C GLN A 40 -3.45 4.88 20.21
N LEU A 41 -2.26 4.27 20.23
CA LEU A 41 -1.49 3.92 19.03
C LEU A 41 -2.28 3.04 18.06
N ALA A 42 -2.95 1.99 18.58
CA ALA A 42 -3.74 1.10 17.74
C ALA A 42 -4.88 1.86 17.02
N GLN A 43 -5.61 2.70 17.75
CA GLN A 43 -6.70 3.50 17.18
C GLN A 43 -6.20 4.50 16.13
N CYS A 44 -5.05 5.11 16.39
CA CYS A 44 -4.42 6.02 15.46
C CYS A 44 -4.06 5.32 14.14
N LEU A 45 -3.45 4.13 14.21
CA LEU A 45 -3.07 3.34 13.03
C LEU A 45 -4.27 2.89 12.20
N LEU A 46 -5.42 2.61 12.83
CA LEU A 46 -6.66 2.24 12.13
C LEU A 46 -7.20 3.37 11.25
N THR A 47 -6.91 4.61 11.60
CA THR A 47 -7.40 5.81 10.88
C THR A 47 -6.31 6.51 10.07
N ALA A 48 -5.07 6.02 10.16
CA ALA A 48 -3.93 6.64 9.48
C ALA A 48 -3.97 6.34 7.98
N ASP A 49 -3.51 7.30 7.19
CA ASP A 49 -3.23 7.05 5.78
C ASP A 49 -1.99 6.15 5.67
N LEU A 50 -2.12 5.03 4.95
CA LEU A 50 -1.06 4.04 4.76
C LEU A 50 -0.40 4.12 3.39
N HIS A 51 -0.78 5.06 2.52
CA HIS A 51 -0.08 5.29 1.25
C HIS A 51 1.36 5.74 1.53
N GLY A 52 2.33 5.00 1.00
CA GLY A 52 3.76 5.18 1.29
C GLY A 52 4.30 4.30 2.41
N ALA A 53 3.44 3.62 3.17
CA ALA A 53 3.85 2.65 4.17
C ALA A 53 4.55 1.45 3.52
N ILE A 54 5.60 0.94 4.17
CA ILE A 54 6.15 -0.37 3.80
C ILE A 54 5.32 -1.43 4.52
N LEU A 55 4.61 -2.24 3.74
CA LEU A 55 3.83 -3.36 4.24
C LEU A 55 4.55 -4.67 3.95
N GLN A 56 4.40 -5.64 4.85
CA GLN A 56 4.85 -7.01 4.65
C GLN A 56 3.74 -7.98 5.07
N VAL A 57 3.44 -8.95 4.23
CA VAL A 57 2.49 -10.02 4.55
C VAL A 57 3.13 -10.94 5.57
N ALA A 58 2.69 -10.84 6.83
CA ALA A 58 3.19 -11.70 7.91
C ALA A 58 2.73 -13.15 7.75
N GLU A 59 1.46 -13.33 7.38
CA GLU A 59 0.83 -14.64 7.19
C GLU A 59 -0.30 -14.53 6.16
N CYS A 60 -0.49 -15.57 5.34
CA CYS A 60 -1.57 -15.65 4.36
C CYS A 60 -1.97 -17.11 4.16
N LYS A 61 -3.28 -17.36 3.90
CA LYS A 61 -3.80 -18.68 3.51
C LYS A 61 -3.10 -19.21 2.25
N LEU A 62 -2.77 -18.33 1.32
CA LEU A 62 -1.99 -18.64 0.13
C LEU A 62 -0.52 -18.31 0.43
N THR A 63 0.27 -19.35 0.68
CA THR A 63 1.69 -19.26 1.09
C THR A 63 2.56 -18.46 0.11
N ALA A 64 2.17 -18.39 -1.17
CA ALA A 64 2.85 -17.60 -2.19
C ALA A 64 2.85 -16.09 -1.91
N PHE A 65 1.92 -15.57 -1.08
CA PHE A 65 1.89 -14.16 -0.70
C PHE A 65 2.64 -13.87 0.61
N THR A 66 2.88 -14.88 1.45
CA THR A 66 3.60 -14.69 2.72
C THR A 66 5.00 -14.15 2.46
N GLY A 67 5.41 -13.12 3.20
CA GLY A 67 6.69 -12.45 3.05
C GLY A 67 6.75 -11.42 1.92
N LEU A 68 5.70 -11.28 1.08
CA LEU A 68 5.65 -10.18 0.12
C LEU A 68 5.74 -8.84 0.85
N LYS A 69 6.62 -7.98 0.34
CA LYS A 69 6.95 -6.69 0.93
C LYS A 69 7.02 -5.62 -0.13
N GLY A 70 6.48 -4.44 0.17
CA GLY A 70 6.45 -3.34 -0.77
C GLY A 70 5.90 -2.05 -0.18
N ILE A 71 5.99 -0.97 -0.95
CA ILE A 71 5.36 0.31 -0.61
C ILE A 71 3.88 0.22 -1.01
N MET A 72 2.97 0.56 -0.10
CA MET A 72 1.54 0.68 -0.43
C MET A 72 1.30 1.92 -1.30
N VAL A 73 0.70 1.71 -2.47
CA VAL A 73 0.48 2.76 -3.48
C VAL A 73 -0.98 2.91 -3.89
N ARG A 74 -1.84 1.95 -3.51
CA ARG A 74 -3.26 1.95 -3.85
C ARG A 74 -4.06 1.31 -2.72
N GLU A 75 -5.17 1.94 -2.36
CA GLU A 75 -6.21 1.36 -1.52
C GLU A 75 -7.49 1.20 -2.34
N THR A 76 -8.18 0.08 -2.18
CA THR A 76 -9.54 -0.13 -2.67
C THR A 76 -10.43 -0.61 -1.52
N VAL A 77 -11.73 -0.79 -1.79
CA VAL A 77 -12.67 -1.31 -0.78
C VAL A 77 -12.24 -2.68 -0.23
N GLU A 78 -11.57 -3.51 -1.03
CA GLU A 78 -11.23 -4.89 -0.65
C GLU A 78 -9.74 -5.21 -0.68
N THR A 79 -8.90 -4.37 -1.27
CA THR A 79 -7.48 -4.68 -1.53
C THR A 79 -6.55 -3.54 -1.22
N LEU A 80 -5.35 -3.91 -0.76
CA LEU A 80 -4.19 -3.01 -0.66
C LEU A 80 -3.21 -3.38 -1.77
N GLY A 81 -2.89 -2.39 -2.62
CA GLY A 81 -1.94 -2.50 -3.69
C GLY A 81 -0.54 -2.07 -3.26
N ILE A 82 0.44 -2.95 -3.39
CA ILE A 82 1.85 -2.67 -3.07
C ILE A 82 2.74 -2.75 -4.32
N ILE A 83 3.77 -1.91 -4.38
CA ILE A 83 4.89 -2.06 -5.31
C ILE A 83 6.06 -2.73 -4.60
N THR A 84 6.49 -3.89 -5.11
CA THR A 84 7.63 -4.64 -4.56
C THR A 84 8.96 -4.09 -5.07
N GLN A 85 10.06 -4.42 -4.38
CA GLN A 85 11.42 -4.00 -4.79
C GLN A 85 11.85 -4.52 -6.17
N ASN A 86 11.18 -5.56 -6.69
CA ASN A 86 11.45 -6.12 -8.00
C ASN A 86 10.58 -5.48 -9.11
N ASP A 87 10.10 -4.25 -8.87
CA ASP A 87 9.27 -3.48 -9.81
C ASP A 87 7.98 -4.22 -10.24
N LYS A 88 7.39 -4.99 -9.31
CA LYS A 88 6.11 -5.68 -9.53
C LYS A 88 5.03 -5.13 -8.62
N PHE A 89 3.99 -4.59 -9.24
CA PHE A 89 2.76 -4.24 -8.54
C PHE A 89 1.98 -5.51 -8.14
N ARG A 90 1.43 -5.52 -6.93
CA ARG A 90 0.60 -6.59 -6.36
C ARG A 90 -0.64 -5.93 -5.76
N GLY A 91 -1.80 -6.10 -6.38
CA GLY A 91 -3.03 -5.44 -5.93
C GLY A 91 -4.21 -5.46 -6.89
N ASP A 92 -4.01 -5.94 -8.13
CA ASP A 92 -5.08 -6.00 -9.13
C ASP A 92 -5.96 -7.25 -8.96
N TYR A 93 -7.28 -7.03 -8.98
CA TYR A 93 -8.31 -8.06 -8.90
C TYR A 93 -8.36 -8.99 -10.13
N TYR A 94 -7.70 -8.61 -11.22
CA TYR A 94 -7.87 -9.25 -12.54
C TYR A 94 -6.89 -10.37 -12.86
N GLN A 95 -5.88 -10.66 -12.02
CA GLN A 95 -4.93 -11.76 -12.31
C GLN A 95 -5.46 -13.17 -11.97
N TYR A 96 -6.67 -13.30 -11.40
CA TYR A 96 -7.21 -14.59 -10.95
C TYR A 96 -8.64 -14.90 -11.41
N LYS A 97 -9.21 -14.14 -12.35
CA LYS A 97 -10.40 -14.60 -13.09
C LYS A 97 -9.94 -15.38 -14.32
N ILE A 98 -9.89 -16.71 -14.16
CA ILE A 98 -9.98 -17.67 -15.27
C ILE A 98 -11.38 -17.55 -15.89
#